data_AF-A0A4Y8VUE1-F1
#
_entry.id   AF-A0A4Y8VUE1-F1
#
_cell.length_a   1.000
_cell.length_b   1.000
_cell.length_c   1.000
_cell.angle_alpha   90.00
_cell.angle_beta   90.00
_cell.angle_gamma   90.00
#
_symmetry.space_group_name_H-M   'P 1'
#
loop_
_entity.id
_entity.type
_entity.pdbx_description
1 polymer ?
#
loop_
_entity_poly.entity_id
_entity_poly.type
_entity_poly.pdbx_seq_one_letter_code
_entity_poly.pdbx_strand_id
1 'polypeptide(L)'
;MKKLSFLSVLLAVLTVVCFTSVGCSDKKPAQVHDSTSVDSVVADTQTVDSTEKLIEETPMPKAADELFDDFVFNFAANRKLQMKRVHFPLPVYHNDKLVKSIGKRAWKMEHFFMHQDYYTLIFDNQKQMNLVKDTAIDHVVVEKVFYAKKKVQQFLFNRINGEWMMTSINYKPMYSNMNASFLKFYGHFATDSAFQAKHLHNPVKFVGPDPDDDFSTMSGDIEPETWPAFAPQLPHGMIYNIIYGQKYAESNQKIFVIRGIANGMETILTFKRIHGKWMLIKLNM
;
A
#
# COMPACT_ATOMS: atom_id res chain seq x y z
N MET A 1 -13.65 72.52 -22.71
CA MET A 1 -13.32 72.68 -21.28
C MET A 1 -14.14 71.68 -20.47
N LYS A 2 -13.51 70.61 -19.97
CA LYS A 2 -13.98 69.58 -19.00
C LYS A 2 -13.16 68.26 -19.04
N LYS A 3 -12.05 68.18 -19.79
CA LYS A 3 -11.20 66.98 -19.87
C LYS A 3 -9.74 67.17 -19.43
N LEU A 4 -9.40 68.25 -18.73
CA LEU A 4 -8.03 68.53 -18.26
C LEU A 4 -7.86 68.52 -16.72
N SER A 5 -8.91 68.20 -15.96
CA SER A 5 -8.91 68.33 -14.49
C SER A 5 -8.80 67.00 -13.73
N PHE A 6 -8.62 65.86 -14.42
CA PHE A 6 -8.45 64.54 -13.80
C PHE A 6 -7.01 64.03 -13.81
N LEU A 7 -6.09 64.72 -14.50
CA LEU A 7 -4.68 64.30 -14.62
C LEU A 7 -3.78 64.90 -13.52
N SER A 8 -4.28 65.84 -12.71
CA SER A 8 -3.50 66.54 -11.68
C SER A 8 -3.65 65.98 -10.26
N VAL A 9 -4.56 65.04 -10.02
CA VAL A 9 -4.78 64.42 -8.69
C VAL A 9 -4.04 63.08 -8.53
N LEU A 10 -3.64 62.43 -9.62
CA LEU A 10 -2.96 61.11 -9.57
C LEU A 10 -1.44 61.20 -9.40
N LEU A 11 -0.83 62.40 -9.46
CA LEU A 11 0.63 62.59 -9.39
C LEU A 11 1.13 63.08 -8.01
N ALA A 12 0.24 63.34 -7.06
CA ALA A 12 0.58 63.94 -5.76
C ALA A 12 0.68 62.93 -4.58
N VAL A 13 0.40 61.64 -4.81
CA VAL A 13 0.50 60.59 -3.77
C VAL A 13 1.84 59.84 -3.85
N LEU A 14 2.75 60.25 -4.74
CA LEU A 14 3.96 59.50 -5.09
C LEU A 14 5.28 60.07 -4.56
N THR A 15 5.30 61.05 -3.64
CA THR A 15 6.56 61.73 -3.27
C THR A 15 6.83 61.96 -1.77
N VAL A 16 6.12 61.30 -0.84
CA VAL A 16 6.45 61.35 0.60
C VAL A 16 6.22 59.92 1.12
N VAL A 17 7.20 59.05 1.24
CA VAL A 17 8.20 59.00 2.32
C VAL A 17 9.39 58.17 1.83
N CYS A 18 10.58 58.77 1.90
CA CYS A 18 11.86 58.15 1.60
C CYS A 18 12.80 58.43 2.80
N PHE A 19 13.38 57.34 3.34
CA PHE A 19 14.56 57.24 4.24
C PHE A 19 14.36 57.65 5.73
N THR A 20 14.82 56.92 6.77
CA THR A 20 16.01 56.08 7.06
C THR A 20 15.63 55.01 8.13
N SER A 21 16.32 53.89 8.42
CA SER A 21 17.76 53.62 8.64
C SER A 21 18.12 52.11 8.70
N VAL A 22 19.17 51.71 7.94
CA VAL A 22 20.37 50.87 8.25
C VAL A 22 20.25 49.44 8.85
N GLY A 23 20.82 48.44 8.13
CA GLY A 23 21.52 47.29 8.73
C GLY A 23 21.60 45.96 7.92
N CYS A 24 22.64 45.82 7.08
CA CYS A 24 23.42 44.62 6.63
C CYS A 24 22.78 43.20 6.62
N SER A 25 22.89 42.34 5.59
CA SER A 25 24.01 42.06 4.67
C SER A 25 23.57 41.37 3.36
N ASP A 26 24.34 41.64 2.30
CA ASP A 26 24.34 41.03 0.96
C ASP A 26 24.61 39.50 0.91
N LYS A 27 23.92 38.81 -0.01
CA LYS A 27 24.52 38.18 -1.22
C LYS A 27 23.47 37.37 -2.02
N LYS A 28 23.28 37.75 -3.29
CA LYS A 28 22.67 36.99 -4.42
C LYS A 28 23.45 35.66 -4.68
N PRO A 29 23.00 34.70 -5.52
CA PRO A 29 21.99 34.81 -6.59
C PRO A 29 20.98 33.65 -6.74
N ALA A 30 20.03 33.90 -7.65
CA ALA A 30 18.98 33.04 -8.17
C ALA A 30 19.36 31.57 -8.46
N GLN A 31 18.43 30.66 -8.18
CA GLN A 31 18.36 29.35 -8.83
C GLN A 31 16.93 28.99 -9.23
N VAL A 32 16.75 28.92 -10.55
CA VAL A 32 16.18 27.80 -11.32
C VAL A 32 14.84 27.23 -10.84
N HIS A 33 13.82 27.56 -11.63
CA HIS A 33 12.60 26.78 -11.82
C HIS A 33 12.94 25.31 -12.12
N ASP A 34 12.68 24.40 -11.17
CA ASP A 34 12.29 23.02 -11.47
C ASP A 34 11.54 22.43 -10.27
N SER A 35 10.26 22.77 -10.17
CA SER A 35 9.34 22.15 -9.22
C SER A 35 8.62 20.98 -9.89
N THR A 36 9.31 19.84 -10.02
CA THR A 36 8.60 18.56 -10.13
C THR A 36 7.91 18.29 -8.81
N SER A 37 6.61 18.61 -8.76
CA SER A 37 5.69 18.29 -7.69
C SER A 37 5.68 16.78 -7.43
N VAL A 38 6.42 16.33 -6.41
CA VAL A 38 6.19 15.03 -5.79
C VAL A 38 5.07 15.25 -4.77
N ASP A 39 3.85 15.34 -5.27
CA ASP A 39 2.68 15.32 -4.40
C ASP A 39 2.34 13.86 -4.07
N SER A 40 2.76 13.45 -2.89
CA SER A 40 2.31 12.22 -2.25
C SER A 40 2.16 12.53 -0.77
N VAL A 41 1.24 13.43 -0.48
CA VAL A 41 0.70 13.61 0.86
C VAL A 41 -0.73 13.09 0.82
N VAL A 42 -0.89 11.79 1.08
CA VAL A 42 -2.12 11.38 1.76
C VAL A 42 -1.89 11.88 3.18
N ALA A 43 -2.63 12.91 3.58
CA ALA A 43 -2.53 13.48 4.92
C ALA A 43 -2.99 12.41 5.92
N ASP A 44 -2.04 11.92 6.70
CA ASP A 44 -2.28 10.96 7.77
C ASP A 44 -2.78 11.73 9.00
N THR A 45 -4.08 12.02 9.02
CA THR A 45 -4.78 12.66 10.14
C THR A 45 -5.82 11.72 10.74
N GLN A 46 -5.52 10.42 10.79
CA GLN A 46 -6.29 9.48 11.59
C GLN A 46 -5.64 9.34 12.96
N THR A 47 -6.48 9.45 13.99
CA THR A 47 -6.10 9.36 15.40
C THR A 47 -5.45 8.01 15.68
N VAL A 48 -4.26 8.00 16.31
CA VAL A 48 -3.56 6.79 16.77
C VAL A 48 -4.56 5.87 17.48
N ASP A 49 -4.79 4.68 16.90
CA ASP A 49 -5.72 3.70 17.43
C ASP A 49 -5.24 3.18 18.79
N SER A 50 -6.19 2.84 19.65
CA SER A 50 -5.98 2.19 20.94
C SER A 50 -5.10 0.94 20.86
N THR A 51 -5.21 0.19 19.74
CA THR A 51 -4.41 -1.00 19.45
C THR A 51 -2.93 -0.67 19.23
N GLU A 52 -2.63 0.35 18.41
CA GLU A 52 -1.25 0.80 18.16
C GLU A 52 -0.55 1.26 19.44
N LYS A 53 -1.26 2.00 20.31
CA LYS A 53 -0.69 2.45 21.59
C LYS A 53 -0.28 1.29 22.49
N LEU A 54 -1.13 0.27 22.59
CA LEU A 54 -0.86 -0.91 23.41
C LEU A 54 0.36 -1.70 22.90
N ILE A 55 0.51 -1.81 21.57
CA ILE A 55 1.68 -2.43 20.94
C ILE A 55 2.93 -1.56 21.14
N GLU A 56 2.83 -0.23 21.08
CA GLU A 56 3.98 0.65 21.27
C GLU A 56 4.53 0.61 22.70
N GLU A 57 3.65 0.47 23.69
CA GLU A 57 4.01 0.37 25.12
C GLU A 57 4.63 -0.97 25.49
N THR A 58 4.33 -2.03 24.73
CA THR A 58 4.79 -3.38 25.00
C THR A 58 6.09 -3.68 24.23
N PRO A 59 7.17 -4.15 24.89
CA PRO A 59 8.36 -4.58 24.18
C PRO A 59 8.04 -5.77 23.25
N MET A 60 8.43 -5.67 21.98
CA MET A 60 8.27 -6.77 21.02
C MET A 60 8.97 -8.04 21.57
N PRO A 61 8.26 -9.18 21.65
CA PRO A 61 8.87 -10.46 22.03
C PRO A 61 9.99 -10.84 21.06
N LYS A 62 11.06 -11.46 21.56
CA LYS A 62 12.14 -11.96 20.68
C LYS A 62 11.64 -12.97 19.65
N ALA A 63 10.62 -13.76 20.01
CA ALA A 63 9.99 -14.72 19.12
C ALA A 63 9.27 -14.06 17.92
N ALA A 64 8.91 -12.76 18.00
CA ALA A 64 8.29 -12.08 16.88
C ALA A 64 9.21 -11.97 15.64
N ASP A 65 10.53 -12.14 15.81
CA ASP A 65 11.46 -12.24 14.69
C ASP A 65 11.43 -13.63 13.99
N GLU A 66 10.70 -14.62 14.51
CA GLU A 66 10.58 -15.96 13.91
C GLU A 66 9.68 -15.98 12.67
N LEU A 67 8.55 -15.26 12.72
CA LEU A 67 7.61 -15.12 11.62
C LEU A 67 7.56 -13.66 11.17
N PHE A 68 7.58 -13.43 9.86
CA PHE A 68 7.54 -12.06 9.33
C PHE A 68 6.25 -11.33 9.70
N ASP A 69 5.11 -12.02 9.73
CA ASP A 69 3.80 -11.44 10.06
C ASP A 69 3.78 -10.83 11.48
N ASP A 70 4.33 -11.57 12.45
CA ASP A 70 4.44 -11.11 13.84
C ASP A 70 5.38 -9.91 13.95
N PHE A 71 6.53 -9.96 13.27
CA PHE A 71 7.47 -8.86 13.21
C PHE A 71 6.84 -7.59 12.60
N VAL A 72 6.23 -7.69 11.42
CA VAL A 72 5.78 -6.52 10.66
C VAL A 72 4.62 -5.80 11.38
N PHE A 73 3.78 -6.54 12.10
CA PHE A 73 2.72 -5.97 12.93
C PHE A 73 3.30 -5.08 14.06
N ASN A 74 4.30 -5.60 14.78
CA ASN A 74 5.02 -4.81 15.79
C ASN A 74 5.80 -3.64 15.17
N PHE A 75 6.46 -3.86 14.04
CA PHE A 75 7.23 -2.85 13.32
C PHE A 75 6.36 -1.69 12.84
N ALA A 76 5.15 -1.96 12.37
CA ALA A 76 4.22 -0.97 11.85
C ALA A 76 3.62 -0.09 12.96
N ALA A 77 3.41 -0.66 14.16
CA ALA A 77 2.76 0.04 15.28
C ALA A 77 3.74 0.73 16.25
N ASN A 78 5.04 0.36 16.27
CA ASN A 78 5.99 0.86 17.27
C ASN A 78 7.09 1.74 16.67
N ARG A 79 7.06 3.04 16.92
CA ARG A 79 8.01 4.01 16.35
C ARG A 79 9.46 3.73 16.72
N LYS A 80 9.71 3.35 17.99
CA LYS A 80 11.07 3.08 18.50
C LYS A 80 11.64 1.83 17.85
N LEU A 81 10.84 0.77 17.77
CA LEU A 81 11.20 -0.47 17.09
C LEU A 81 11.48 -0.20 15.61
N GLN A 82 10.58 0.50 14.93
CA GLN A 82 10.73 0.83 13.52
C GLN A 82 12.05 1.55 13.28
N MET A 83 12.34 2.59 14.06
CA MET A 83 13.60 3.34 13.95
C MET A 83 14.86 2.50 14.20
N LYS A 84 14.77 1.44 15.02
CA LYS A 84 15.85 0.47 15.26
C LYS A 84 16.00 -0.53 14.11
N ARG A 85 14.89 -0.93 13.49
CA ARG A 85 14.81 -1.98 12.47
C ARG A 85 14.80 -1.47 11.03
N VAL A 86 14.98 -0.17 10.82
CA VAL A 86 15.36 0.40 9.51
C VAL A 86 16.87 0.51 9.40
N HIS A 87 17.43 -0.05 8.33
CA HIS A 87 18.84 0.08 8.00
C HIS A 87 19.12 1.45 7.37
N PHE A 88 19.73 2.37 8.13
CA PHE A 88 20.07 3.71 7.67
C PHE A 88 21.54 3.85 7.21
N PRO A 89 21.83 4.73 6.23
CA PRO A 89 20.87 5.49 5.42
C PRO A 89 20.09 4.56 4.49
N LEU A 90 18.77 4.72 4.44
CA LEU A 90 17.87 3.79 3.76
C LEU A 90 17.87 4.08 2.25
N PRO A 91 18.42 3.22 1.40
CA PRO A 91 18.44 3.45 -0.04
C PRO A 91 17.03 3.38 -0.64
N VAL A 92 16.77 4.29 -1.57
CA VAL A 92 15.53 4.38 -2.34
C VAL A 92 15.85 4.22 -3.82
N TYR A 93 15.18 3.26 -4.44
CA TYR A 93 15.35 2.90 -5.84
C TYR A 93 14.11 3.27 -6.66
N HIS A 94 14.33 3.62 -7.93
CA HIS A 94 13.28 3.68 -8.95
C HIS A 94 13.69 2.72 -10.07
N ASN A 95 12.86 1.72 -10.35
CA ASN A 95 13.18 0.67 -11.34
C ASN A 95 14.57 0.06 -11.10
N ASP A 96 14.85 -0.31 -9.85
CA ASP A 96 16.11 -0.91 -9.42
C ASP A 96 17.35 -0.01 -9.57
N LYS A 97 17.18 1.27 -9.89
CA LYS A 97 18.25 2.27 -9.93
C LYS A 97 18.22 3.14 -8.68
N LEU A 98 19.34 3.25 -7.98
CA LEU A 98 19.47 4.07 -6.79
C LEU A 98 19.24 5.53 -7.15
N VAL A 99 18.28 6.19 -6.51
CA VAL A 99 17.96 7.60 -6.76
C VAL A 99 18.29 8.50 -5.57
N LYS A 100 18.16 7.99 -4.34
CA LYS A 100 18.49 8.73 -3.11
C LYS A 100 18.63 7.78 -1.94
N SER A 101 19.03 8.32 -0.79
CA SER A 101 18.98 7.62 0.49
C SER A 101 18.30 8.49 1.55
N ILE A 102 17.48 7.89 2.41
CA ILE A 102 16.80 8.57 3.52
C ILE A 102 17.66 8.43 4.78
N GLY A 103 18.06 9.54 5.38
CA GLY A 103 18.75 9.55 6.67
C GLY A 103 17.78 9.37 7.83
N LYS A 104 18.29 8.92 8.99
CA LYS A 104 17.50 8.66 10.21
C LYS A 104 16.58 9.82 10.63
N ARG A 105 17.05 11.07 10.51
CA ARG A 105 16.28 12.28 10.85
C ARG A 105 15.15 12.61 9.86
N ALA A 106 15.23 12.12 8.63
CA ALA A 106 14.24 12.33 7.59
C ALA A 106 13.23 11.18 7.48
N TRP A 107 13.42 10.11 8.26
CA TRP A 107 12.49 8.99 8.31
C TRP A 107 11.17 9.41 8.95
N LYS A 108 10.08 9.16 8.23
CA LYS A 108 8.73 9.24 8.77
C LYS A 108 8.25 7.83 9.03
N MET A 109 7.55 7.64 10.15
CA MET A 109 7.00 6.35 10.51
C MET A 109 6.07 5.86 9.41
N GLU A 110 6.18 4.58 9.07
CA GLU A 110 5.35 3.89 8.10
C GLU A 110 4.43 2.94 8.86
N HIS A 111 3.13 3.22 8.83
CA HIS A 111 2.11 2.46 9.56
C HIS A 111 1.59 1.24 8.78
N PHE A 112 1.99 1.07 7.51
CA PHE A 112 1.52 -0.02 6.65
C PHE A 112 -0.01 -0.19 6.72
N PHE A 113 -0.48 -1.39 7.03
CA PHE A 113 -1.89 -1.74 7.08
C PHE A 113 -2.54 -1.49 8.44
N MET A 114 -1.84 -0.88 9.42
CA MET A 114 -2.40 -0.66 10.76
C MET A 114 -3.60 0.30 10.77
N HIS A 115 -3.66 1.23 9.81
CA HIS A 115 -4.81 2.11 9.62
C HIS A 115 -5.89 1.50 8.71
N GLN A 116 -5.82 0.19 8.44
CA GLN A 116 -6.80 -0.57 7.68
C GLN A 116 -7.30 -1.74 8.54
N ASP A 117 -8.53 -2.18 8.31
CA ASP A 117 -9.07 -3.35 9.02
C ASP A 117 -8.58 -4.69 8.43
N TYR A 118 -7.80 -4.63 7.34
CA TYR A 118 -7.32 -5.79 6.59
C TYR A 118 -6.02 -5.51 5.85
N TYR A 119 -5.35 -6.58 5.41
CA TYR A 119 -4.33 -6.54 4.36
C TYR A 119 -4.60 -7.64 3.32
N THR A 120 -3.92 -7.55 2.18
CA THR A 120 -4.15 -8.45 1.05
C THR A 120 -2.89 -9.20 0.65
N LEU A 121 -3.06 -10.41 0.12
CA LEU A 121 -1.99 -11.29 -0.37
C LEU A 121 -2.36 -11.85 -1.74
N ILE A 122 -1.36 -12.02 -2.60
CA ILE A 122 -1.52 -12.57 -3.95
C ILE A 122 -0.65 -13.81 -4.10
N PHE A 123 -1.26 -14.95 -4.43
CA PHE A 123 -0.57 -16.21 -4.69
C PHE A 123 -0.96 -16.80 -6.04
N ASP A 124 -0.11 -17.63 -6.62
CA ASP A 124 -0.41 -18.42 -7.83
C ASP A 124 -1.16 -19.71 -7.49
N ASN A 125 -0.90 -20.28 -6.31
CA ASN A 125 -1.44 -21.56 -5.88
C ASN A 125 -1.41 -21.73 -4.35
N GLN A 126 -2.14 -22.73 -3.87
CA GLN A 126 -2.30 -23.00 -2.44
C GLN A 126 -0.97 -23.30 -1.71
N LYS A 127 0.02 -23.91 -2.38
CA LYS A 127 1.31 -24.23 -1.73
C LYS A 127 2.05 -22.96 -1.32
N GLN A 128 1.91 -21.88 -2.08
CA GLN A 128 2.54 -20.59 -1.73
C GLN A 128 1.92 -19.96 -0.48
N MET A 129 0.65 -20.26 -0.15
CA MET A 129 0.03 -19.77 1.09
C MET A 129 0.70 -20.32 2.36
N ASN A 130 1.39 -21.47 2.25
CA ASN A 130 2.11 -22.05 3.38
C ASN A 130 3.39 -21.27 3.71
N LEU A 131 3.93 -20.46 2.79
CA LEU A 131 5.14 -19.66 3.02
C LEU A 131 4.93 -18.59 4.10
N VAL A 132 3.70 -18.17 4.34
CA VAL A 132 3.38 -17.21 5.41
C VAL A 132 3.85 -17.74 6.78
N LYS A 133 3.88 -19.07 6.97
CA LYS A 133 4.28 -19.74 8.21
C LYS A 133 5.72 -20.28 8.17
N ASP A 134 6.47 -19.99 7.11
CA ASP A 134 7.82 -20.51 6.93
C ASP A 134 8.83 -19.63 7.68
N THR A 135 9.39 -20.18 8.76
CA THR A 135 10.36 -19.49 9.63
C THR A 135 11.76 -19.42 9.02
N ALA A 136 12.01 -20.12 7.90
CA ALA A 136 13.29 -20.11 7.20
C ALA A 136 13.43 -18.95 6.21
N ILE A 137 12.35 -18.21 5.93
CA ILE A 137 12.40 -17.06 5.02
C ILE A 137 13.29 -15.97 5.63
N ASP A 138 14.15 -15.40 4.79
CA ASP A 138 15.08 -14.32 5.14
C ASP A 138 14.90 -13.07 4.27
N HIS A 139 14.00 -13.09 3.29
CA HIS A 139 13.71 -12.00 2.39
C HIS A 139 12.21 -11.84 2.16
N VAL A 140 11.68 -10.65 2.48
CA VAL A 140 10.27 -10.32 2.27
C VAL A 140 10.13 -8.95 1.62
N VAL A 141 9.17 -8.83 0.70
CA VAL A 141 8.81 -7.54 0.10
C VAL A 141 7.36 -7.21 0.43
N VAL A 142 7.15 -6.11 1.14
CA VAL A 142 5.81 -5.54 1.35
C VAL A 142 5.55 -4.51 0.26
N GLU A 143 4.47 -4.67 -0.49
CA GLU A 143 4.10 -3.82 -1.62
C GLU A 143 2.87 -2.99 -1.28
N LYS A 144 2.91 -1.68 -1.61
CA LYS A 144 1.73 -0.82 -1.76
C LYS A 144 1.45 -0.66 -3.25
N VAL A 145 0.32 -1.18 -3.71
CA VAL A 145 -0.10 -1.13 -5.11
C VAL A 145 -1.10 0.01 -5.28
N PHE A 146 -0.69 1.11 -5.93
CA PHE A 146 -1.52 2.27 -6.18
C PHE A 146 -2.15 2.22 -7.58
N TYR A 147 -3.43 1.90 -7.67
CA TYR A 147 -4.14 1.74 -8.96
C TYR A 147 -4.21 3.04 -9.76
N ALA A 148 -4.61 4.15 -9.12
CA ALA A 148 -4.74 5.45 -9.78
C ALA A 148 -3.40 5.95 -10.35
N LYS A 149 -2.31 5.76 -9.60
CA LYS A 149 -0.95 6.16 -9.99
C LYS A 149 -0.27 5.13 -10.90
N LYS A 150 -0.83 3.92 -11.05
CA LYS A 150 -0.23 2.77 -11.75
C LYS A 150 1.20 2.46 -11.28
N LYS A 151 1.42 2.58 -9.97
CA LYS A 151 2.74 2.44 -9.31
C LYS A 151 2.67 1.45 -8.17
N VAL A 152 3.79 0.76 -7.94
CA VAL A 152 4.01 -0.10 -6.78
C VAL A 152 5.18 0.48 -5.99
N GLN A 153 4.98 0.68 -4.69
CA GLN A 153 6.04 0.98 -3.74
C GLN A 153 6.35 -0.29 -2.95
N GLN A 154 7.60 -0.72 -2.99
CA GLN A 154 8.09 -1.92 -2.35
C GLN A 154 8.95 -1.53 -1.15
N PHE A 155 8.73 -2.17 -0.01
CA PHE A 155 9.57 -2.10 1.17
C PHE A 155 10.23 -3.45 1.34
N LEU A 156 11.56 -3.48 1.23
CA LEU A 156 12.33 -4.71 1.25
C LEU A 156 12.83 -4.96 2.67
N PHE A 157 12.50 -6.13 3.19
CA PHE A 157 12.93 -6.62 4.49
C PHE A 157 13.86 -7.81 4.31
N ASN A 158 14.97 -7.80 5.01
CA ASN A 158 15.90 -8.92 5.07
C ASN A 158 16.13 -9.32 6.53
N ARG A 159 16.29 -10.60 6.79
CA ARG A 159 16.70 -11.11 8.08
C ARG A 159 18.22 -11.04 8.19
N ILE A 160 18.72 -10.16 9.05
CA ILE A 160 20.15 -9.90 9.25
C ILE A 160 20.48 -10.27 10.69
N ASN A 161 21.35 -11.27 10.87
CA ASN A 161 21.71 -11.80 12.20
C ASN A 161 20.50 -12.21 13.05
N GLY A 162 19.49 -12.82 12.40
CA GLY A 162 18.25 -13.28 13.05
C GLY A 162 17.18 -12.20 13.24
N GLU A 163 17.50 -10.93 13.01
CA GLU A 163 16.57 -9.80 13.15
C GLU A 163 16.03 -9.36 11.78
N TRP A 164 14.71 -9.17 11.66
CA TRP A 164 14.15 -8.53 10.47
C TRP A 164 14.51 -7.05 10.41
N MET A 165 15.03 -6.63 9.25
CA MET A 165 15.49 -5.27 8.99
C MET A 165 14.90 -4.77 7.66
N MET A 166 14.31 -3.58 7.67
CA MET A 166 13.95 -2.88 6.43
C MET A 166 15.21 -2.29 5.80
N THR A 167 15.55 -2.75 4.60
CA THR A 167 16.85 -2.47 3.97
C THR A 167 16.77 -1.54 2.78
N SER A 168 15.62 -1.44 2.11
CA SER A 168 15.45 -0.51 1.00
C SER A 168 13.98 -0.25 0.67
N ILE A 169 13.75 0.81 -0.10
CA ILE A 169 12.47 1.08 -0.77
C ILE A 169 12.69 1.07 -2.27
N ASN A 170 11.75 0.54 -3.04
CA ASN A 170 11.80 0.56 -4.50
C ASN A 170 10.46 0.96 -5.10
N TYR A 171 10.48 1.85 -6.10
CA TYR A 171 9.30 2.23 -6.84
C TYR A 171 9.35 1.60 -8.23
N LYS A 172 8.29 0.86 -8.59
CA LYS A 172 8.14 0.21 -9.90
C LYS A 172 6.79 0.55 -10.55
N PRO A 173 6.70 0.53 -11.89
CA PRO A 173 5.42 0.48 -12.59
C PRO A 173 4.62 -0.74 -12.15
N MET A 174 3.32 -0.58 -11.96
CA MET A 174 2.43 -1.69 -11.57
C MET A 174 2.35 -2.79 -12.64
N TYR A 175 2.55 -2.43 -13.90
CA TYR A 175 2.38 -3.34 -15.03
C TYR A 175 3.67 -3.99 -15.54
N SER A 176 4.76 -3.95 -14.77
CA SER A 176 6.07 -4.48 -15.19
C SER A 176 6.51 -5.72 -14.41
N ASN A 177 5.64 -6.35 -13.63
CA ASN A 177 5.93 -7.58 -12.88
C ASN A 177 5.02 -8.75 -13.30
N MET A 178 5.27 -9.95 -12.76
CA MET A 178 4.49 -11.16 -13.10
C MET A 178 3.01 -11.09 -12.67
N ASN A 179 2.66 -10.19 -11.75
CA ASN A 179 1.27 -9.94 -11.33
C ASN A 179 0.58 -8.85 -12.15
N ALA A 180 1.29 -8.16 -13.05
CA ALA A 180 0.80 -7.02 -13.84
C ALA A 180 -0.57 -7.27 -14.50
N SER A 181 -0.70 -8.42 -15.15
CA SER A 181 -1.94 -8.77 -15.86
C SER A 181 -3.12 -8.99 -14.93
N PHE A 182 -2.88 -9.56 -13.75
CA PHE A 182 -3.91 -9.78 -12.74
C PHE A 182 -4.27 -8.46 -12.06
N LEU A 183 -3.28 -7.65 -11.66
CA LEU A 183 -3.51 -6.33 -11.07
C LEU A 183 -4.32 -5.44 -12.01
N LYS A 184 -3.98 -5.41 -13.30
CA LYS A 184 -4.77 -4.66 -14.30
C LYS A 184 -6.23 -5.11 -14.33
N PHE A 185 -6.47 -6.42 -14.31
CA PHE A 185 -7.82 -6.97 -14.28
C PHE A 185 -8.55 -6.63 -12.98
N TYR A 186 -7.92 -6.88 -11.83
CA TYR A 186 -8.52 -6.74 -10.52
C TYR A 186 -8.93 -5.29 -10.25
N GLY A 187 -8.10 -4.32 -10.66
CA GLY A 187 -8.42 -2.91 -10.51
C GLY A 187 -9.76 -2.51 -11.17
N HIS A 188 -10.13 -3.14 -12.29
CA HIS A 188 -11.45 -2.96 -12.91
C HIS A 188 -12.52 -3.83 -12.24
N PHE A 189 -12.19 -5.09 -11.92
CA PHE A 189 -13.11 -6.03 -11.26
C PHE A 189 -13.62 -5.51 -9.91
N ALA A 190 -12.81 -4.78 -9.16
CA ALA A 190 -13.17 -4.24 -7.85
C ALA A 190 -14.00 -2.96 -7.91
N THR A 191 -14.06 -2.25 -9.05
CA THR A 191 -14.68 -0.90 -9.15
C THR A 191 -15.77 -0.76 -10.21
N ASP A 192 -15.88 -1.71 -11.14
CA ASP A 192 -16.87 -1.68 -12.22
C ASP A 192 -17.75 -2.94 -12.13
N SER A 193 -18.99 -2.78 -11.68
CA SER A 193 -19.93 -3.89 -11.47
C SER A 193 -20.34 -4.58 -12.79
N ALA A 194 -20.44 -3.84 -13.90
CA ALA A 194 -20.75 -4.40 -15.20
C ALA A 194 -19.57 -5.21 -15.76
N PHE A 195 -18.34 -4.75 -15.51
CA PHE A 195 -17.13 -5.52 -15.80
C PHE A 195 -17.04 -6.74 -14.87
N GLN A 196 -17.30 -6.58 -13.57
CA GLN A 196 -17.27 -7.65 -12.59
C GLN A 196 -18.21 -8.80 -12.99
N ALA A 197 -19.47 -8.51 -13.30
CA ALA A 197 -20.46 -9.51 -13.70
C ALA A 197 -20.02 -10.35 -14.91
N LYS A 198 -19.32 -9.74 -15.88
CA LYS A 198 -18.79 -10.43 -17.08
C LYS A 198 -17.57 -11.32 -16.78
N HIS A 199 -16.98 -11.21 -15.59
CA HIS A 199 -15.80 -11.94 -15.16
C HIS A 199 -16.10 -12.85 -13.95
N LEU A 200 -17.37 -13.19 -13.73
CA LEU A 200 -17.78 -14.27 -12.84
C LEU A 200 -17.90 -15.56 -13.64
N HIS A 201 -17.30 -16.64 -13.15
CA HIS A 201 -17.62 -17.96 -13.67
C HIS A 201 -19.08 -18.29 -13.36
N ASN A 202 -19.75 -19.04 -14.24
CA ASN A 202 -21.12 -19.46 -13.99
C ASN A 202 -21.16 -20.98 -13.78
N PRO A 203 -21.32 -21.48 -12.53
CA PRO A 203 -21.42 -20.74 -11.26
C PRO A 203 -20.05 -20.45 -10.61
N VAL A 204 -19.98 -19.47 -9.72
CA VAL A 204 -18.84 -19.28 -8.79
C VAL A 204 -19.01 -20.26 -7.64
N LYS A 205 -17.98 -21.06 -7.33
CA LYS A 205 -18.02 -21.98 -6.19
C LYS A 205 -17.91 -21.20 -4.88
N PHE A 206 -18.70 -21.58 -3.89
CA PHE A 206 -18.71 -20.98 -2.56
C PHE A 206 -18.33 -22.01 -1.50
N VAL A 207 -17.54 -21.59 -0.53
CA VAL A 207 -17.31 -22.29 0.74
C VAL A 207 -17.37 -21.26 1.86
N GLY A 208 -18.10 -21.56 2.94
CA GLY A 208 -18.21 -20.66 4.10
C GLY A 208 -18.54 -21.43 5.37
N PRO A 209 -18.61 -20.75 6.53
CA PRO A 209 -18.97 -21.37 7.81
C PRO A 209 -20.37 -22.00 7.73
N ASP A 210 -20.51 -23.18 8.33
CA ASP A 210 -21.81 -23.83 8.47
C ASP A 210 -22.60 -23.17 9.62
N PRO A 211 -23.82 -22.66 9.40
CA PRO A 211 -24.61 -22.03 10.46
C PRO A 211 -25.07 -23.01 11.55
N ASP A 212 -25.07 -24.31 11.27
CA ASP A 212 -25.54 -25.36 12.18
C ASP A 212 -24.39 -26.10 12.89
N ASP A 213 -23.14 -25.92 12.45
CA ASP A 213 -21.94 -26.55 13.05
C ASP A 213 -20.71 -25.63 12.98
N ASP A 214 -20.33 -25.08 14.14
CA ASP A 214 -19.20 -24.17 14.34
C ASP A 214 -17.83 -24.71 13.87
N PHE A 215 -17.69 -26.02 13.67
CA PHE A 215 -16.42 -26.65 13.25
C PHE A 215 -16.41 -27.08 11.78
N SER A 216 -17.50 -26.88 11.04
CA SER A 216 -17.63 -27.33 9.67
C SER A 216 -17.85 -26.17 8.69
N THR A 217 -17.81 -26.50 7.40
CA THR A 217 -18.02 -25.54 6.31
C THR A 217 -19.09 -26.05 5.37
N MET A 218 -19.98 -25.16 4.95
CA MET A 218 -20.91 -25.44 3.87
C MET A 218 -20.29 -25.10 2.51
N SER A 219 -20.75 -25.79 1.46
CA SER A 219 -20.37 -25.49 0.07
C SER A 219 -21.60 -25.23 -0.77
N GLY A 220 -21.46 -24.35 -1.77
CA GLY A 220 -22.55 -23.99 -2.66
C GLY A 220 -22.08 -23.40 -3.98
N ASP A 221 -23.05 -22.99 -4.79
CA ASP A 221 -22.85 -22.36 -6.09
C ASP A 221 -23.53 -20.98 -6.08
N ILE A 222 -22.80 -19.94 -6.45
CA ILE A 222 -23.31 -18.58 -6.60
C ILE A 222 -23.42 -18.28 -8.09
N GLU A 223 -24.64 -18.08 -8.56
CA GLU A 223 -24.88 -17.62 -9.93
C GLU A 223 -24.47 -16.14 -10.07
N PRO A 224 -24.01 -15.69 -11.26
CA PRO A 224 -23.60 -14.30 -11.46
C PRO A 224 -24.68 -13.27 -11.08
N GLU A 225 -25.95 -13.65 -11.19
CA GLU A 225 -27.12 -12.82 -10.88
C GLU A 225 -27.28 -12.56 -9.38
N THR A 226 -26.91 -13.54 -8.54
CA THR A 226 -27.03 -13.47 -7.09
C THR A 226 -25.73 -13.03 -6.41
N TRP A 227 -24.60 -13.04 -7.13
CA TRP A 227 -23.29 -12.60 -6.65
C TRP A 227 -23.31 -11.28 -5.85
N PRO A 228 -24.00 -10.20 -6.27
CA PRO A 228 -24.02 -8.95 -5.49
C PRO A 228 -24.52 -9.10 -4.04
N ALA A 229 -25.35 -10.11 -3.75
CA ALA A 229 -25.83 -10.39 -2.40
C ALA A 229 -24.79 -11.10 -1.51
N PHE A 230 -23.79 -11.76 -2.12
CA PHE A 230 -22.75 -12.52 -1.42
C PHE A 230 -21.36 -11.86 -1.50
N ALA A 231 -21.17 -10.91 -2.41
CA ALA A 231 -19.88 -10.30 -2.67
C ALA A 231 -19.35 -9.59 -1.41
N PRO A 232 -18.13 -9.91 -0.94
CA PRO A 232 -17.49 -9.14 0.12
C PRO A 232 -17.15 -7.73 -0.40
N GLN A 233 -16.89 -6.80 0.51
CA GLN A 233 -16.31 -5.53 0.11
C GLN A 233 -14.92 -5.77 -0.48
N LEU A 234 -14.76 -5.47 -1.77
CA LEU A 234 -13.50 -5.69 -2.47
C LEU A 234 -12.55 -4.50 -2.26
N PRO A 235 -11.31 -4.74 -1.80
CA PRO A 235 -10.29 -3.71 -1.72
C PRO A 235 -10.06 -3.00 -3.05
N HIS A 236 -10.04 -1.66 -3.03
CA HIS A 236 -9.85 -0.86 -4.24
C HIS A 236 -9.01 0.40 -3.98
N GLY A 237 -8.55 1.05 -5.06
CA GLY A 237 -7.74 2.28 -4.98
C GLY A 237 -6.27 2.02 -4.63
N MET A 238 -6.01 1.48 -3.44
CA MET A 238 -4.69 1.01 -3.00
C MET A 238 -4.84 -0.30 -2.24
N ILE A 239 -4.01 -1.29 -2.57
CA ILE A 239 -3.97 -2.58 -1.88
C ILE A 239 -2.55 -2.91 -1.43
N TYR A 240 -2.42 -3.74 -0.40
CA TYR A 240 -1.15 -4.32 0.00
C TYR A 240 -0.87 -5.64 -0.74
N ASN A 241 0.38 -6.05 -0.78
CA ASN A 241 0.76 -7.43 -1.08
C ASN A 241 2.03 -7.75 -0.29
N ILE A 242 2.22 -9.01 0.10
CA ILE A 242 3.44 -9.45 0.79
C ILE A 242 4.04 -10.62 0.01
N ILE A 243 5.31 -10.48 -0.35
CA ILE A 243 6.08 -11.47 -1.09
C ILE A 243 7.09 -12.11 -0.13
N TYR A 244 6.75 -13.28 0.37
CA TYR A 244 7.51 -14.16 1.27
C TYR A 244 8.59 -14.99 0.56
N GLY A 245 9.09 -14.51 -0.60
CA GLY A 245 9.99 -15.27 -1.46
C GLY A 245 9.30 -16.23 -2.44
N GLN A 246 7.97 -16.24 -2.51
CA GLN A 246 7.28 -16.97 -3.58
C GLN A 246 7.73 -16.46 -4.95
N LYS A 247 8.10 -17.40 -5.81
CA LYS A 247 8.39 -17.11 -7.22
C LYS A 247 7.07 -17.11 -7.99
N TYR A 248 6.76 -15.97 -8.59
CA TYR A 248 5.65 -15.88 -9.54
C TYR A 248 6.09 -16.37 -10.90
N ALA A 249 5.29 -17.24 -11.51
CA ALA A 249 5.40 -17.59 -12.92
C ALA A 249 4.29 -16.90 -13.72
N GLU A 250 4.34 -16.99 -15.05
CA GLU A 250 3.14 -16.77 -15.85
C GLU A 250 2.08 -17.81 -15.46
N SER A 251 1.24 -17.45 -14.48
CA SER A 251 0.22 -18.31 -13.93
C SER A 251 -1.14 -18.00 -14.55
N ASN A 252 -1.88 -19.06 -14.88
CA ASN A 252 -3.28 -19.00 -15.25
C ASN A 252 -4.23 -18.99 -14.05
N GLN A 253 -3.70 -18.96 -12.83
CA GLN A 253 -4.47 -18.89 -11.59
C GLN A 253 -3.89 -17.85 -10.65
N LYS A 254 -4.76 -17.15 -9.94
CA LYS A 254 -4.41 -16.26 -8.83
C LYS A 254 -5.35 -16.51 -7.66
N ILE A 255 -4.80 -16.56 -6.47
CA ILE A 255 -5.52 -16.61 -5.21
C ILE A 255 -5.29 -15.26 -4.55
N PHE A 256 -6.37 -14.51 -4.38
CA PHE A 256 -6.37 -13.21 -3.73
C PHE A 256 -6.97 -13.37 -2.35
N VAL A 257 -6.14 -13.16 -1.32
CA VAL A 257 -6.56 -13.29 0.08
C VAL A 257 -6.73 -11.91 0.66
N ILE A 258 -7.83 -11.69 1.36
CA ILE A 258 -8.10 -10.52 2.19
C ILE A 258 -8.13 -11.04 3.62
N ARG A 259 -7.17 -10.61 4.44
CA ARG A 259 -7.08 -11.04 5.85
C ARG A 259 -7.32 -9.87 6.76
N GLY A 260 -8.30 -10.01 7.65
CA GLY A 260 -8.60 -9.01 8.65
C GLY A 260 -7.51 -8.94 9.73
N ILE A 261 -7.34 -7.76 10.30
CA ILE A 261 -6.35 -7.51 11.35
C ILE A 261 -7.01 -7.77 12.71
N ALA A 262 -6.41 -8.67 13.49
CA ALA A 262 -6.83 -9.00 14.87
C ALA A 262 -8.28 -9.49 15.04
N ASN A 263 -8.99 -9.86 13.96
CA ASN A 263 -10.39 -10.32 14.00
C ASN A 263 -10.60 -11.74 13.46
N GLY A 264 -9.54 -12.40 12.95
CA GLY A 264 -9.61 -13.76 12.42
C GLY A 264 -10.35 -13.94 11.10
N MET A 265 -10.88 -12.85 10.51
CA MET A 265 -11.60 -12.93 9.24
C MET A 265 -10.64 -13.16 8.07
N GLU A 266 -10.98 -14.08 7.18
CA GLU A 266 -10.23 -14.31 5.95
C GLU A 266 -11.21 -14.52 4.79
N THR A 267 -11.00 -13.82 3.69
CA THR A 267 -11.75 -14.03 2.44
C THR A 267 -10.77 -14.39 1.34
N ILE A 268 -11.02 -15.49 0.65
CA ILE A 268 -10.18 -15.99 -0.43
C ILE A 268 -10.96 -16.00 -1.73
N LEU A 269 -10.49 -15.21 -2.70
CA LEU A 269 -11.01 -15.16 -4.06
C LEU A 269 -10.04 -15.89 -5.00
N THR A 270 -10.48 -16.99 -5.62
CA THR A 270 -9.68 -17.71 -6.62
C THR A 270 -10.10 -17.32 -8.02
N PHE A 271 -9.16 -16.80 -8.79
CA PHE A 271 -9.32 -16.41 -10.18
C PHE A 271 -8.58 -17.36 -11.10
N LYS A 272 -9.16 -17.68 -12.25
CA LYS A 272 -8.54 -18.49 -13.29
C LYS A 272 -8.67 -17.83 -14.66
N ARG A 273 -7.65 -17.93 -15.49
CA ARG A 273 -7.72 -17.55 -16.90
C ARG A 273 -8.50 -18.60 -17.69
N ILE A 274 -9.62 -18.19 -18.26
CA ILE A 274 -10.48 -19.00 -19.13
C ILE A 274 -10.63 -18.24 -20.44
N HIS A 275 -10.22 -18.86 -21.55
CA HIS A 275 -10.18 -18.22 -22.88
C HIS A 275 -9.49 -16.85 -22.89
N GLY A 276 -8.38 -16.72 -22.16
CA GLY A 276 -7.59 -15.49 -22.07
C GLY A 276 -8.15 -14.41 -21.14
N LYS A 277 -9.27 -14.64 -20.46
CA LYS A 277 -9.88 -13.69 -19.51
C LYS A 277 -9.79 -14.21 -18.08
N TRP A 278 -9.52 -13.33 -17.13
CA TRP A 278 -9.57 -13.68 -15.70
C TRP A 278 -11.01 -13.82 -15.24
N MET A 279 -11.36 -14.98 -14.70
CA MET A 279 -12.69 -15.27 -14.16
C MET A 279 -12.57 -15.59 -12.68
N LEU A 280 -13.43 -15.00 -11.84
CA LEU A 280 -13.60 -15.46 -10.46
C LEU A 280 -14.29 -16.82 -10.50
N ILE A 281 -13.65 -17.86 -9.99
CA ILE A 281 -14.17 -19.23 -10.00
C ILE A 281 -14.59 -19.72 -8.62
N LYS A 282 -14.06 -19.12 -7.55
CA LYS A 282 -14.32 -19.56 -6.18
C LYS A 282 -14.18 -18.43 -5.16
N LEU A 283 -15.10 -18.40 -4.20
CA LEU A 283 -15.08 -17.58 -2.99
C LEU A 283 -15.03 -18.51 -1.77
N ASN A 284 -14.05 -18.31 -0.89
CA ASN A 284 -14.07 -18.87 0.47
C ASN A 284 -14.16 -17.74 1.49
N MET A 285 -14.95 -17.94 2.53
CA MET A 285 -15.11 -17.05 3.67
C MET A 285 -15.01 -17.80 4.99
#